data_AF-A0A9D7SKN5-F1
#
_entry.id   AF-A0A9D7SKN5-F1
#
_cell.length_a   1.000
_cell.length_b   1.000
_cell.length_c   1.000
_cell.angle_alpha   90.00
_cell.angle_beta   90.00
_cell.angle_gamma   90.00
#
_symmetry.space_group_name_H-M   'P 1'
#
loop_
_entity.id
_entity.type
_entity.pdbx_description
1 polymer ?
#
loop_
_entity_poly.entity_id
_entity_poly.type
_entity_poly.pdbx_seq_one_letter_code
_entity_poly.pdbx_strand_id
1 'polypeptide(L)'
;MAATVLSSPRAVEVSIYVVRAFVQLRELLAGYKELAKRLDQLEARMERKLMTQDQAIAGILDAIHQLMAPPPAPKKRPIGFVTGEEKK
;
A
#
# COMPACT_ATOMS: atom_id res chain seq x y z
N MET A 1 -16.06 -26.01 -35.50
CA MET A 1 -14.86 -26.86 -35.63
C MET A 1 -14.88 -27.60 -36.95
N ALA A 2 -13.73 -28.06 -37.44
CA ALA A 2 -13.69 -28.92 -38.62
C ALA A 2 -14.40 -30.26 -38.36
N ALA A 3 -14.24 -30.85 -37.16
CA ALA A 3 -14.88 -32.12 -36.76
C ALA A 3 -16.42 -32.09 -36.74
N THR A 4 -17.00 -30.92 -36.45
CA THR A 4 -18.47 -30.73 -36.44
C THR A 4 -19.08 -30.68 -37.83
N VAL A 5 -18.28 -30.49 -38.88
CA VAL A 5 -18.72 -30.41 -40.29
C VAL A 5 -18.20 -31.61 -41.09
N LEU A 6 -16.99 -32.08 -40.78
CA LEU A 6 -16.33 -33.22 -41.37
C LEU A 6 -16.12 -34.26 -40.26
N SER A 7 -16.86 -35.37 -40.28
CA SER A 7 -16.77 -36.45 -39.30
C SER A 7 -15.59 -37.41 -39.53
N SER A 8 -14.57 -36.97 -40.29
CA SER A 8 -13.39 -37.79 -40.55
C SER A 8 -12.49 -37.88 -39.31
N PRO A 9 -11.82 -39.02 -39.05
CA PRO A 9 -10.92 -39.18 -37.90
C PRO A 9 -9.87 -38.07 -37.80
N ARG A 10 -9.31 -37.65 -38.94
CA ARG A 10 -8.32 -36.56 -39.00
C ARG A 10 -8.90 -35.20 -38.59
N ALA A 11 -10.16 -34.90 -38.95
CA ALA A 11 -10.80 -33.65 -38.56
C ALA A 11 -11.08 -33.57 -37.05
N VAL A 12 -11.39 -34.72 -36.43
CA VAL A 12 -11.54 -34.87 -34.98
C VAL A 12 -10.21 -34.61 -34.27
N GLU A 13 -9.12 -35.25 -34.70
CA GLU A 13 -7.78 -35.07 -34.13
C GLU A 13 -7.33 -33.60 -34.17
N VAL A 14 -7.45 -32.95 -35.32
CA VAL A 14 -7.08 -31.53 -35.49
C VAL A 14 -7.94 -30.64 -34.59
N SER A 15 -9.24 -30.91 -34.47
CA SER A 15 -10.13 -30.12 -33.62
C SER A 15 -9.78 -30.26 -32.14
N ILE A 16 -9.40 -31.46 -31.68
CA ILE A 16 -8.92 -31.69 -30.30
C ILE A 16 -7.61 -30.93 -30.06
N TYR A 17 -6.68 -30.98 -31.02
CA TYR A 17 -5.41 -30.26 -30.92
C TYR A 17 -5.61 -28.75 -30.76
N VAL A 18 -6.48 -28.17 -31.59
CA VAL A 18 -6.82 -26.74 -31.54
C VAL A 18 -7.39 -26.37 -30.16
N VAL A 19 -8.33 -27.15 -29.61
CA VAL A 19 -8.89 -26.87 -28.29
C VAL A 19 -7.83 -26.92 -27.19
N ARG A 20 -6.97 -27.94 -27.19
CA ARG A 20 -5.91 -28.05 -26.18
C ARG A 20 -4.99 -26.84 -26.20
N ALA A 21 -4.63 -26.35 -27.38
CA ALA A 21 -3.82 -25.13 -27.50
C ALA A 21 -4.55 -23.90 -26.92
N PHE A 22 -5.85 -23.74 -27.18
CA PHE A 22 -6.63 -22.63 -26.61
C PHE A 22 -6.83 -22.74 -25.10
N VAL A 23 -6.97 -23.96 -24.55
CA VAL A 23 -7.04 -24.18 -23.09
C VAL A 23 -5.73 -23.78 -22.43
N GLN A 24 -4.59 -24.23 -22.96
CA GLN A 24 -3.26 -23.87 -22.45
C GLN A 24 -3.02 -22.36 -22.51
N LEU A 25 -3.40 -21.70 -23.61
CA LEU A 25 -3.29 -20.25 -23.74
C LEU A 25 -4.14 -19.52 -22.69
N ARG A 26 -5.36 -19.99 -22.43
CA ARG A 26 -6.24 -19.40 -21.41
C ARG A 26 -5.67 -19.57 -20.00
N GLU A 27 -5.11 -20.73 -19.69
CA GLU A 27 -4.46 -21.00 -18.40
C GLU A 27 -3.26 -20.08 -18.17
N LEU A 28 -2.40 -19.89 -19.18
CA LEU A 28 -1.29 -18.95 -19.11
C LEU A 28 -1.78 -17.52 -18.84
N LEU A 29 -2.76 -17.04 -19.62
CA LEU A 29 -3.34 -15.70 -19.44
C LEU A 29 -4.03 -15.52 -18.09
N ALA A 30 -4.68 -16.56 -17.57
CA ALA A 30 -5.27 -16.54 -16.23
C ALA A 30 -4.20 -16.48 -15.14
N GLY A 31 -3.10 -17.22 -15.31
CA GLY A 31 -1.93 -17.17 -14.41
C GLY A 31 -1.34 -15.77 -14.29
N TYR A 32 -1.22 -15.03 -15.40
CA TYR A 32 -0.75 -13.64 -15.38
C TYR A 32 -1.70 -12.70 -14.63
N LYS A 33 -3.02 -12.88 -14.77
CA LYS A 33 -4.00 -12.06 -14.03
C LYS A 33 -3.93 -12.30 -12.53
N GLU A 34 -3.79 -13.55 -12.10
CA GLU A 34 -3.66 -13.88 -10.69
C GLU A 34 -2.33 -13.37 -10.13
N LEU A 35 -1.24 -13.49 -10.89
CA LEU A 35 0.07 -12.96 -10.51
C LEU A 35 0.04 -11.43 -10.33
N ALA A 36 -0.53 -10.70 -11.30
CA ALA A 36 -0.69 -9.25 -11.21
C ALA A 36 -1.46 -8.85 -9.96
N LYS A 37 -2.59 -9.52 -9.68
CA LYS A 37 -3.39 -9.26 -8.47
C LYS A 37 -2.61 -9.50 -7.18
N ARG A 38 -1.77 -10.54 -7.12
CA ARG A 38 -0.92 -10.82 -5.96
C ARG A 38 0.16 -9.75 -5.79
N LEU A 39 0.69 -9.21 -6.89
CA LEU A 39 1.67 -8.12 -6.87
C LEU A 39 1.04 -6.83 -6.32
N ASP A 40 -0.12 -6.43 -6.85
CA ASP A 40 -0.87 -5.25 -6.37
C ASP A 40 -1.18 -5.34 -4.86
N GLN A 41 -1.56 -6.53 -4.39
CA GLN A 41 -1.83 -6.78 -2.98
C GLN A 41 -0.57 -6.65 -2.11
N LEU A 42 0.58 -7.10 -2.62
CA LEU A 42 1.85 -7.00 -1.92
C LEU A 42 2.30 -5.54 -1.82
N GLU A 43 2.21 -4.80 -2.93
CA GLU A 43 2.53 -3.37 -3.02
C GLU A 43 1.68 -2.57 -2.02
N ALA A 44 0.35 -2.76 -2.04
CA ALA A 44 -0.55 -2.07 -1.11
C ALA A 44 -0.25 -2.40 0.36
N ARG A 45 0.20 -3.62 0.66
CA ARG A 45 0.57 -4.03 2.02
C ARG A 45 1.90 -3.39 2.46
N MET A 46 2.85 -3.24 1.55
CA MET A 46 4.12 -2.55 1.80
C MET A 46 3.90 -1.06 2.03
N GLU A 47 3.11 -0.40 1.18
CA GLU A 47 2.82 1.03 1.29
C GLU A 47 2.17 1.37 2.63
N ARG A 48 1.18 0.57 3.07
CA ARG A 48 0.56 0.74 4.40
C ARG A 48 1.56 0.59 5.55
N LYS A 49 2.46 -0.38 5.46
CA LYS A 49 3.49 -0.60 6.50
C LYS A 49 4.47 0.57 6.55
N LEU A 50 4.93 1.05 5.40
CA LEU A 50 5.82 2.19 5.29
C LEU A 50 5.16 3.44 5.89
N MET A 51 3.92 3.76 5.50
CA MET A 51 3.16 4.88 6.09
C MET A 51 3.06 4.78 7.61
N THR A 52 2.82 3.59 8.15
CA THR A 52 2.74 3.38 9.60
C THR A 52 4.10 3.61 10.27
N GLN A 53 5.19 3.16 9.64
CA GLN A 53 6.55 3.39 10.13
C GLN A 53 6.93 4.87 10.09
N ASP A 54 6.61 5.58 9.01
CA ASP A 54 6.89 7.01 8.88
C ASP A 54 6.20 7.83 9.97
N GLN A 55 4.93 7.49 10.28
CA GLN A 55 4.21 8.11 11.39
C GLN A 55 4.85 7.81 12.75
N ALA A 56 5.28 6.57 12.98
CA ALA A 56 5.95 6.21 14.23
C ALA A 56 7.29 6.95 14.38
N ILE A 57 8.07 7.06 13.31
CA ILE A 57 9.35 7.78 13.30
C ILE A 57 9.11 9.27 13.56
N ALA A 58 8.13 9.89 12.90
CA ALA A 58 7.76 11.28 13.14
C ALA A 58 7.40 11.52 14.62
N GLY A 59 6.59 10.65 15.22
CA GLY A 59 6.25 10.75 16.64
C GLY A 59 7.45 10.61 17.58
N ILE A 60 8.41 9.73 17.25
CA ILE A 60 9.66 9.60 18.01
C ILE A 60 10.49 10.89 17.92
N LEU A 61 10.63 11.45 16.71
CA LEU A 61 11.36 12.71 16.51
C LEU A 61 10.72 13.87 17.26
N ASP A 62 9.39 13.97 17.24
CA ASP A 62 8.65 14.99 17.99
C ASP A 62 8.88 14.85 19.50
N ALA A 63 8.87 13.62 20.02
CA ALA A 63 9.16 13.37 21.43
C ALA A 63 10.60 13.78 21.80
N ILE A 64 11.58 13.48 20.95
CA ILE A 64 12.98 13.90 21.15
C ILE A 64 13.09 15.43 21.15
N HIS A 65 12.42 16.12 20.23
CA HIS A 65 12.40 17.59 20.18
C HIS A 65 11.77 18.20 21.44
N GLN A 66 10.70 17.60 21.97
CA GLN A 66 10.09 18.07 23.22
C GLN A 66 11.03 17.92 24.42
N LEU A 67 11.83 16.84 24.46
CA LEU A 67 12.83 16.64 25.52
C LEU A 67 14.02 17.60 25.39
N MET A 68 14.38 18.00 24.17
CA MET A 68 15.41 19.01 23.90
C MET A 68 14.92 20.45 24.11
N ALA A 69 13.60 20.67 24.22
CA ALA A 69 13.05 22.00 24.37
C ALA A 69 13.53 22.62 25.68
N PRO A 70 14.14 23.82 25.65
CA PRO A 70 14.58 24.48 26.86
C PRO A 70 13.38 24.72 27.80
N PRO A 71 13.55 24.55 29.12
CA PRO A 71 12.46 24.73 30.06
C PRO A 71 11.87 26.14 29.92
N PRO A 72 10.53 26.29 30.06
CA PRO A 72 9.86 27.57 29.88
C PRO A 72 10.49 28.60 30.81
N ALA A 73 10.83 29.76 30.27
CA ALA A 73 11.44 30.83 31.04
C ALA A 73 10.56 31.10 32.28
N PRO A 74 11.17 31.16 33.49
CA PRO A 74 10.40 31.40 34.70
C PRO A 74 9.61 32.69 34.54
N LYS A 75 8.32 32.67 34.92
CA LYS A 75 7.50 33.89 34.95
C LYS A 75 8.27 34.92 35.77
N LYS A 76 8.74 35.98 35.10
CA LYS A 76 9.45 37.08 35.75
C LYS A 76 8.49 37.67 36.79
N ARG A 77 8.67 37.27 38.04
CA ARG A 77 8.05 37.98 39.15
C ARG A 77 8.72 39.35 39.14
N PRO A 78 7.98 40.45 39.01
CA PRO A 78 8.56 41.75 39.18
C PRO A 78 9.22 41.80 40.56
N ILE A 79 10.54 41.98 40.60
CA ILE A 79 11.31 42.13 41.83
C ILE A 79 11.32 43.63 42.13
N GLY A 80 10.51 44.06 43.10
CA GLY A 80 10.34 45.47 43.48
C GLY A 80 8.90 45.79 43.93
N PHE A 81 8.66 47.03 44.32
CA PHE A 81 7.33 47.52 44.70
C PHE A 81 6.47 47.73 43.45
N VAL A 82 5.65 46.75 43.11
CA VAL A 82 4.63 46.90 42.07
C VAL A 82 3.37 47.44 42.73
N THR A 83 3.10 48.73 42.54
CA THR A 83 1.74 49.27 42.70
C THR A 83 0.86 48.55 41.70
N GLY A 84 -0.10 47.76 42.17
CA GLY A 84 -1.02 47.05 41.30
C GLY A 84 -1.69 48.03 40.36
N GLU A 85 -1.50 47.85 39.05
CA GLU A 85 -2.29 48.58 38.06
C GLU A 85 -3.75 48.17 38.24
N GLU A 86 -4.56 49.13 38.69
CA GLU A 86 -6.01 49.06 38.58
C GLU A 86 -6.36 48.82 37.11
N LYS A 87 -6.90 47.62 36.83
CA LYS A 87 -7.57 47.34 35.57
C LYS A 87 -8.75 48.30 35.43
N LYS A 88 -8.70 49.16 34.41
CA LYS A 88 -9.83 49.91 33.89
C LYS A 88 -10.51 49.14 32.77
#